data_AF-A0A9W7ARD1-F1
#
_entry.id   AF-A0A9W7ARD1-F1
#
_cell.length_a   1.000
_cell.length_b   1.000
_cell.length_c   1.000
_cell.angle_alpha   90.00
_cell.angle_beta   90.00
_cell.angle_gamma   90.00
#
_symmetry.space_group_name_H-M   'P 1'
#
loop_
_entity.id
_entity.type
_entity.pdbx_description
1 polymer ?
#
loop_
_entity_poly.entity_id
_entity_poly.type
_entity_poly.pdbx_seq_one_letter_code
_entity_poly.pdbx_strand_id
1 'polypeptide(L)' 'MMNIAIVYQIMKDFGEAEELYERALEGKEGQLGKDHESTIRCARNIKLCLEASGNDERLAQLLAAYPKLKTN' A
#
# COMPACT_ATOMS: atom_id res chain seq x y z
N MET A 1 -4.61 -10.32 -14.05
CA MET A 1 -5.93 -9.92 -13.50
C MET A 1 -5.92 -9.98 -11.98
N MET A 2 -5.19 -9.08 -11.30
CA MET A 2 -5.27 -8.97 -9.84
C MET A 2 -6.09 -7.73 -9.49
N ASN A 3 -7.34 -8.02 -9.10
CA ASN A 3 -8.10 -7.32 -8.09
C ASN A 3 -8.71 -5.95 -8.39
N ILE A 4 -9.61 -5.91 -9.38
CA ILE A 4 -10.72 -4.93 -9.33
C ILE A 4 -11.49 -5.07 -8.00
N ALA A 5 -11.57 -6.28 -7.44
CA ALA A 5 -12.11 -6.54 -6.11
C ALA A 5 -11.40 -5.74 -4.99
N ILE A 6 -10.07 -5.57 -5.06
CA ILE A 6 -9.33 -4.72 -4.10
C ILE A 6 -9.73 -3.26 -4.26
N VAL A 7 -9.80 -2.78 -5.50
CA VAL A 7 -10.17 -1.38 -5.78
C VAL A 7 -11.60 -1.09 -5.31
N TYR A 8 -12.52 -2.03 -5.47
CA TYR A 8 -13.89 -1.93 -4.97
C TYR A 8 -14.00 -1.99 -3.44
N GLN A 9 -13.12 -2.74 -2.77
CA GLN A 9 -13.09 -2.82 -1.30
C GLN A 9 -12.49 -1.53 -0.70
N ILE A 10 -11.44 -1.00 -1.33
CA ILE A 10 -10.82 0.28 -0.97
C ILE A 10 -11.82 1.45 -1.05
N MET A 11 -12.68 1.47 -2.08
CA MET A 11 -13.67 2.55 -2.26
C MET A 11 -14.77 2.61 -1.18
N LYS A 12 -14.99 1.55 -0.38
CA LYS A 12 -16.06 1.52 0.62
C LYS A 12 -15.58 1.73 2.06
N ASP A 13 -14.39 1.28 2.40
CA ASP A 13 -13.87 1.32 3.78
C ASP A 13 -12.35 1.62 3.79
N PHE A 14 -11.99 2.86 3.45
CA PHE A 14 -10.60 3.31 3.40
C PHE A 14 -9.85 3.12 4.74
N GLY A 15 -10.52 3.25 5.89
CA GLY A 15 -9.91 3.08 7.20
C GLY A 15 -9.55 1.63 7.54
N GLU A 16 -10.40 0.67 7.18
CA GLU A 16 -10.15 -0.74 7.46
C GLU A 16 -9.16 -1.35 6.45
N ALA A 17 -9.19 -0.86 5.20
CA ALA A 17 -8.24 -1.24 4.16
C ALA A 17 -6.80 -0.87 4.52
N GLU A 18 -6.59 0.31 5.10
CA GLU A 18 -5.28 0.82 5.50
C GLU A 18 -4.59 -0.09 6.52
N GLU A 19 -5.29 -0.46 7.60
CA GLU A 19 -4.77 -1.33 8.66
C GLU A 19 -4.49 -2.75 8.13
N LEU A 20 -5.35 -3.27 7.25
CA LEU A 20 -5.14 -4.55 6.56
C LEU A 20 -3.88 -4.54 5.70
N TYR A 21 -3.64 -3.46 4.96
CA TYR A 21 -2.46 -3.36 4.13
C TYR A 21 -1.18 -3.10 4.91
N GLU A 22 -1.22 -2.35 6.01
CA GLU A 22 -0.06 -2.19 6.91
C GLU A 22 0.38 -3.56 7.46
N ARG A 23 -0.56 -4.36 7.96
CA ARG A 23 -0.26 -5.72 8.44
C ARG A 23 0.28 -6.63 7.34
N ALA A 24 -0.28 -6.53 6.13
CA ALA A 24 0.21 -7.29 4.98
C ALA A 24 1.62 -6.84 4.56
N LEU A 25 1.94 -5.56 4.70
CA LEU A 25 3.25 -5.00 4.39
C LEU A 25 4.29 -5.49 5.40
N GLU A 26 4.01 -5.41 6.71
CA GLU A 26 4.90 -5.91 7.76
C GLU A 26 5.21 -7.41 7.59
N GLY A 27 4.19 -8.22 7.31
CA GLY A 27 4.38 -9.66 7.07
C GLY A 27 5.25 -9.93 5.84
N LYS A 28 5.07 -9.16 4.77
CA LYS A 28 5.88 -9.28 3.55
C LYS A 28 7.29 -8.74 3.72
N GLU A 29 7.47 -7.64 4.44
CA GLU A 29 8.80 -7.13 4.80
C GLU A 29 9.58 -8.15 5.62
N GLY A 30 8.94 -8.78 6.62
CA GLY A 30 9.58 -9.78 7.47
C GLY A 30 9.91 -11.08 6.76
N GLN A 31 9.05 -11.55 5.83
CA GLN A 31 9.27 -12.81 5.12
C GLN A 31 10.12 -12.69 3.85
N LEU A 32 9.92 -11.61 3.08
CA LEU A 32 10.48 -11.47 1.73
C LEU A 32 11.49 -10.32 1.63
N GLY A 33 11.48 -9.40 2.60
CA GLY A 33 12.28 -8.19 2.57
C GLY A 33 11.62 -7.03 1.82
N LYS A 34 12.17 -5.83 2.04
CA LYS A 34 11.66 -4.55 1.49
C LYS A 34 11.84 -4.43 -0.02
N ASP A 35 12.81 -5.15 -0.59
CA ASP A 35 13.12 -5.10 -2.03
C ASP A 35 12.36 -6.13 -2.87
N HIS A 36 11.61 -7.03 -2.24
CA HIS A 36 10.88 -8.05 -2.98
C HIS A 36 9.69 -7.47 -3.75
N GLU A 37 9.48 -7.94 -4.98
CA GLU A 37 8.43 -7.43 -5.88
C GLU A 37 7.03 -7.48 -5.22
N SER A 38 6.74 -8.54 -4.47
CA SER A 38 5.45 -8.69 -3.76
C SER A 38 5.25 -7.67 -2.63
N THR A 39 6.34 -7.21 -2.00
CA THR A 39 6.33 -6.17 -0.96
C THR A 39 6.13 -4.81 -1.62
N ILE A 40 6.88 -4.51 -2.69
CA ILE A 40 6.74 -3.28 -3.47
C ILE A 40 5.34 -3.15 -4.07
N ARG A 41 4.76 -4.25 -4.58
CA ARG A 41 3.36 -4.26 -5.06
C ARG A 41 2.35 -3.99 -3.95
N CYS A 42 2.60 -4.49 -2.74
CA CYS A 42 1.73 -4.21 -1.59
C CYS A 42 1.76 -2.72 -1.25
N ALA A 43 2.97 -2.15 -1.14
CA ALA A 43 3.16 -0.73 -0.88
C ALA A 43 2.57 0.16 -2.00
N ARG A 44 2.65 -0.26 -3.28
CA ARG A 44 1.99 0.45 -4.38
C ARG A 44 0.46 0.49 -4.24
N ASN A 45 -0.16 -0.60 -3.77
CA ASN A 45 -1.60 -0.63 -3.53
C ASN A 45 -2.00 0.27 -2.36
N ILE A 46 -1.18 0.35 -1.31
CA ILE A 46 -1.37 1.29 -0.20
C ILE A 46 -1.32 2.73 -0.70
N LYS A 47 -0.31 3.07 -1.52
CA LYS A 47 -0.17 4.40 -2.13
C LYS A 47 -1.47 4.84 -2.82
N LEU A 48 -2.03 3.98 -3.68
CA LEU A 48 -3.28 4.27 -4.39
C LEU A 48 -4.49 4.42 -3.46
N CYS A 49 -4.55 3.63 -2.38
CA CYS A 49 -5.59 3.73 -1.37
C CYS A 49 -5.52 5.06 -0.63
N LEU A 50 -4.31 5.50 -0.24
CA LEU A 50 -4.08 6.76 0.45
C LEU A 50 -4.35 7.98 -0.44
N GLU A 51 -3.96 7.91 -1.71
CA GLU A 51 -4.29 8.94 -2.72
C GLU A 51 -5.81 9.07 -2.91
N ALA A 52 -6.54 7.95 -2.88
CA ALA A 52 -7.99 7.95 -2.97
C ALA A 52 -8.69 8.39 -1.68
N SER A 53 -8.09 8.15 -0.51
CA SER A 53 -8.64 8.53 0.80
C SER A 53 -8.26 9.96 1.22
N GLY A 54 -7.35 10.62 0.50
CA GLY A 54 -6.85 11.97 0.82
C GLY A 54 -5.92 12.03 2.03
N ASN A 55 -5.31 10.90 2.43
CA ASN A 55 -4.38 10.85 3.57
C ASN A 55 -2.93 11.15 3.13
N ASP A 56 -2.67 12.42 2.86
CA ASP A 56 -1.37 12.90 2.37
C ASP A 56 -0.21 12.68 3.36
N GLU A 57 -0.49 12.74 4.66
CA GLU A 57 0.52 12.55 5.71
C GLU A 57 1.10 11.13 5.68
N ARG A 58 0.23 10.12 5.65
CA ARG A 58 0.64 8.71 5.57
C ARG A 58 1.21 8.37 4.20
N LEU A 59 0.71 8.99 3.14
CA LEU A 59 1.30 8.86 1.81
C LEU A 59 2.76 9.33 1.81
N ALA A 60 3.06 10.45 2.46
CA ALA A 60 4.43 10.95 2.60
C ALA A 60 5.31 9.98 3.40
N GLN A 61 4.82 9.39 4.49
CA GLN A 61 5.55 8.40 5.27
C GLN A 61 5.86 7.14 4.45
N LEU A 62 4.88 6.62 3.73
CA LEU A 62 5.05 5.46 2.86
C LEU A 62 6.08 5.74 1.75
N LEU A 63 6.01 6.90 1.11
CA LEU A 63 6.95 7.29 0.06
C LEU A 63 8.37 7.58 0.61
N ALA A 64 8.50 7.92 1.88
CA ALA A 64 9.79 8.02 2.57
C ALA A 64 10.39 6.64 2.83
N ALA A 65 9.56 5.66 3.26
CA ALA A 65 9.99 4.28 3.45
C ALA A 65 10.28 3.56 2.12
N TYR A 66 9.56 3.92 1.05
CA TYR A 66 9.63 3.31 -0.27
C TYR A 66 9.86 4.37 -1.37
N PRO A 67 11.08 4.92 -1.48
CA PRO A 67 11.39 5.96 -2.46
C PRO A 67 11.19 5.48 -3.91
N LYS A 68 11.29 4.16 -4.16
CA LYS A 68 11.05 3.53 -5.47
C LYS A 68 9.61 3.69 -5.97
N LEU A 69 8.65 4.07 -5.11
CA LEU A 69 7.25 4.31 -5.47
C LEU A 69 6.95 5.76 -5.91
N LYS A 70 7.91 6.69 -5.72
CA LYS A 70 7.79 8.08 -6.22
C LYS A 70 8.07 8.18 -7.72
N THR A 71 8.82 7.24 -8.30
CA THR A 71 9.47 7.37 -9.62
C THR A 71 8.82 6.54 -10.74
N ASN A 72 7.67 5.92 -10.51
CA ASN A 72 6.83 5.30 -11.56
C ASN A 72 5.53 6.10 -11.68
#